data_AF-A0A2H1KCQ3-F1
#
_entry.id   AF-A0A2H1KCQ3-F1
#
_cell.length_a   1.000
_cell.length_b   1.000
_cell.length_c   1.000
_cell.angle_alpha   90.00
_cell.angle_beta   90.00
_cell.angle_gamma   90.00
#
_symmetry.space_group_name_H-M   'P 1'
#
loop_
_entity.id
_entity.type
_entity.pdbx_description
1 polymer ?
#
loop_
_entity_poly.entity_id
_entity_poly.type
_entity_poly.pdbx_seq_one_letter_code
_entity_poly.pdbx_strand_id
1 'polypeptide(L)'
;MHKALAQHYEDTPSVTLWYPNQLEAYRSDRFTGFTKQPTDGGIIANQVGYWGYTSVEPASADDTSGEGGGMGAGGWISIAAAAIVVIGGGGFLISRRKKSDDRE
;
A
#
# COMPACT_ATOMS: atom_id res chain seq x y z
N MET A 1 27.15 22.80 24.44
CA MET A 1 26.91 21.52 25.13
C MET A 1 27.01 21.68 26.65
N HIS A 2 28.20 21.90 27.24
CA HIS A 2 28.37 21.98 28.71
C HIS A 2 27.49 23.01 29.45
N LYS A 3 27.36 24.25 28.94
CA LYS A 3 26.49 25.26 29.58
C LYS A 3 24.99 24.91 29.57
N ALA A 4 24.51 24.29 28.50
CA ALA A 4 23.10 23.91 28.38
C ALA A 4 22.74 22.76 29.32
N LEU A 5 23.65 21.77 29.45
CA LEU A 5 23.51 20.68 30.41
C LEU A 5 23.52 21.18 31.86
N ALA A 6 24.41 22.12 32.18
CA ALA A 6 24.48 22.72 33.52
C ALA A 6 23.19 23.47 33.87
N GLN A 7 22.67 24.29 32.94
CA GLN A 7 21.42 25.00 33.17
C GLN A 7 20.22 24.04 33.32
N HIS A 8 20.19 22.95 32.56
CA HIS A 8 19.15 21.92 32.71
C HIS A 8 19.20 21.19 34.06
N TYR A 9 20.38 21.11 34.70
CA TYR A 9 20.57 20.52 36.02
C TYR A 9 20.17 21.47 37.15
N GLU A 10 20.52 22.76 37.05
CA GLU A 10 20.21 23.75 38.08
C GLU A 10 18.74 24.18 38.05
N ASP A 11 18.18 24.47 36.88
CA ASP A 11 16.81 24.99 36.73
C ASP A 11 15.75 23.85 36.75
N THR A 12 16.19 22.59 36.68
CA THR A 12 15.42 21.32 36.49
C THR A 12 13.89 21.50 36.47
N PRO A 13 13.30 21.82 35.30
CA PRO A 13 11.85 22.03 35.19
C PRO A 13 11.05 20.71 35.28
N SER A 14 11.72 19.55 35.19
CA SER A 14 11.09 18.24 35.23
C SER A 14 12.07 17.18 35.72
N VAL A 15 11.60 16.26 36.58
CA VAL A 15 12.38 15.12 37.08
C VAL A 15 11.77 13.83 36.54
N THR A 16 12.52 13.08 35.73
CA THR A 16 12.09 11.77 35.22
C THR A 16 12.21 10.72 36.31
N LEU A 17 11.08 10.13 36.71
CA LEU A 17 11.04 9.13 37.79
C LEU A 17 11.23 7.70 37.29
N TRP A 18 10.70 7.37 36.12
CA TRP A 18 10.90 6.08 35.47
C TRP A 18 10.65 6.16 33.96
N TYR A 19 11.09 5.13 33.23
CA TYR A 19 10.78 4.94 31.83
C TYR A 19 9.80 3.77 31.69
N PRO A 20 8.53 4.02 31.34
CA PRO A 20 7.58 2.93 31.19
C PRO A 20 7.93 2.06 29.98
N ASN A 21 7.66 0.75 30.10
CA ASN A 21 7.68 -0.13 28.95
C ASN A 21 6.59 0.29 27.96
N GLN A 22 6.94 0.39 26.68
CA GLN A 22 5.99 0.67 25.62
C GLN A 22 5.32 -0.65 25.22
N LEU A 23 4.17 -0.91 25.82
CA LEU A 23 3.38 -2.12 25.53
C LEU A 23 2.44 -1.84 24.36
N GLU A 24 2.48 -2.73 23.36
CA GLU A 24 1.67 -2.61 22.16
C GLU A 24 0.99 -3.94 21.85
N ALA A 25 -0.27 -3.85 21.44
CA ALA A 25 -1.04 -4.98 20.96
C ALA A 25 -1.80 -4.54 19.71
N TYR A 26 -1.84 -5.42 18.71
CA TYR A 26 -2.57 -5.18 17.47
C TYR A 26 -3.17 -6.49 16.95
N ARG A 27 -4.13 -6.36 16.02
CA ARG A 27 -4.78 -7.48 15.34
C ARG A 27 -3.86 -8.07 14.28
N SER A 28 -2.87 -8.85 14.71
CA SER A 28 -1.91 -9.52 13.81
C SER A 28 -2.56 -10.54 12.87
N ASP A 29 -3.77 -10.98 13.18
CA ASP A 29 -4.60 -11.80 12.30
C ASP A 29 -5.25 -11.01 11.16
N ARG A 30 -5.26 -9.68 11.22
CA ARG A 30 -5.87 -8.80 10.20
C ARG A 30 -4.89 -7.85 9.54
N PHE A 31 -3.80 -7.49 10.21
CA PHE A 31 -2.87 -6.48 9.75
C PHE A 31 -1.42 -6.95 9.89
N THR A 32 -0.60 -6.61 8.90
CA THR A 32 0.83 -6.89 8.85
C THR A 32 1.57 -5.72 8.20
N GLY A 33 2.88 -5.85 8.00
CA GLY A 33 3.68 -4.88 7.23
C GLY A 33 4.10 -3.61 7.96
N PHE A 34 3.78 -3.48 9.26
CA PHE A 34 4.14 -2.29 10.06
C PHE A 34 5.65 -2.01 10.04
N THR A 35 6.04 -0.82 9.59
CA THR A 35 7.41 -0.30 9.70
C THR A 35 7.71 0.08 11.15
N LYS A 36 8.73 -0.55 11.75
CA LYS A 36 9.11 -0.30 13.15
C LYS A 36 10.27 0.68 13.24
N GLN A 37 10.37 1.35 14.39
CA GLN A 37 11.53 2.14 14.76
C GLN A 37 11.98 1.81 16.20
N PRO A 38 13.24 1.35 16.40
CA PRO A 38 14.18 0.88 15.39
C PRO A 38 13.65 -0.31 14.56
N THR A 39 14.24 -0.57 13.39
CA THR A 39 13.78 -1.65 12.49
C THR A 39 13.71 -3.01 13.21
N ASP A 40 14.73 -3.32 14.00
CA ASP A 40 14.78 -4.51 14.84
C ASP A 40 14.33 -4.19 16.25
N GLY A 41 13.34 -4.93 16.74
CA GLY A 41 12.82 -4.79 18.10
C GLY A 41 12.12 -3.46 18.43
N GLY A 42 11.89 -2.59 17.47
CA GLY A 42 11.19 -1.33 17.69
C GLY A 42 9.68 -1.45 17.84
N ILE A 43 9.08 -0.30 18.12
CA ILE A 43 7.63 -0.12 18.33
C ILE A 43 6.93 0.22 17.02
N ILE A 44 5.62 -0.02 16.96
CA ILE A 44 4.73 0.31 15.83
C ILE A 44 4.14 1.71 16.04
N ALA A 45 3.54 1.94 17.22
CA ALA A 45 2.97 3.21 17.64
C ALA A 45 3.99 4.01 18.45
N ASN A 46 3.70 5.29 18.73
CA ASN A 46 4.54 6.15 19.58
C ASN A 46 5.99 6.34 19.10
N GLN A 47 6.26 6.05 17.83
CA GLN A 47 7.49 6.46 17.17
C GLN A 47 7.56 7.99 17.10
N VAL A 48 8.75 8.52 16.82
CA VAL A 48 8.93 9.92 16.43
C VAL A 48 8.44 10.07 14.98
N GLY A 49 7.13 9.97 14.79
CA GLY A 49 6.46 9.99 13.48
C GLY A 49 5.33 8.96 13.35
N TYR A 50 4.64 8.97 12.20
CA TYR A 50 3.47 8.13 11.92
C TYR A 50 3.80 6.89 11.06
N TRP A 51 5.09 6.61 10.83
CA TRP A 51 5.59 5.66 9.83
C TRP A 51 5.10 4.23 10.02
N GLY A 52 4.89 3.81 11.27
CA GLY A 52 4.31 2.50 11.59
C GLY A 52 2.95 2.28 10.92
N TYR A 53 2.10 3.30 10.87
CA TYR A 53 0.75 3.17 10.33
C TYR A 53 0.66 3.42 8.83
N THR A 54 1.63 4.10 8.23
CA THR A 54 1.60 4.38 6.78
C THR A 54 1.98 3.17 5.92
N SER A 55 2.56 2.14 6.53
CA SER A 55 3.07 0.93 5.85
C SER A 55 2.22 -0.32 6.11
N VAL A 56 1.14 -0.20 6.89
CA VAL A 56 0.29 -1.34 7.25
C VAL A 56 -0.48 -1.86 6.04
N GLU A 57 -0.64 -3.17 5.97
CA GLU A 57 -1.44 -3.87 4.96
C GLU A 57 -2.31 -4.99 5.58
N PRO A 58 -3.40 -5.41 4.92
CA PRO A 58 -4.17 -6.58 5.35
C PRO A 58 -3.32 -7.86 5.40
N ALA A 59 -3.40 -8.61 6.49
CA ALA A 59 -2.65 -9.85 6.70
C ALA A 59 -3.11 -11.01 5.78
N SER A 60 -4.33 -10.92 5.28
CA SER A 60 -4.83 -11.75 4.19
C SER A 60 -5.07 -10.82 3.02
N ALA A 61 -4.47 -11.13 1.86
CA ALA A 61 -5.09 -10.73 0.62
C ALA A 61 -6.40 -11.51 0.58
N ASP A 62 -7.48 -10.95 1.15
CA ASP A 62 -8.78 -11.25 0.59
C ASP A 62 -8.59 -10.89 -0.89
N ASP A 63 -8.61 -11.92 -1.74
CA ASP A 63 -8.78 -11.72 -3.17
C ASP A 63 -9.88 -10.69 -3.28
N THR A 64 -9.53 -9.47 -3.71
CA THR A 64 -10.48 -8.37 -3.90
C THR A 64 -11.34 -8.63 -5.13
N SER A 65 -11.67 -9.90 -5.37
CA SER A 65 -12.63 -10.44 -6.32
C SER A 65 -13.98 -10.72 -5.66
N GLY A 66 -14.41 -9.92 -4.67
CA GLY A 66 -15.70 -10.11 -4.03
C GLY A 66 -16.24 -8.84 -3.38
N GLU A 67 -17.34 -8.35 -3.92
CA GLU A 67 -18.34 -7.47 -3.32
C GLU A 67 -17.94 -6.02 -2.96
N GLY A 68 -17.55 -5.28 -3.99
CA GLY A 68 -17.46 -3.81 -3.95
C GLY A 68 -18.00 -3.14 -5.22
N GLY A 69 -19.11 -3.59 -5.79
CA GLY A 69 -19.96 -2.87 -6.77
C GLY A 69 -19.34 -2.31 -8.07
N GLY A 70 -18.03 -2.43 -8.28
CA GLY A 70 -17.30 -1.85 -9.40
C GLY A 70 -16.36 -2.87 -10.03
N MET A 71 -16.35 -2.90 -11.36
CA MET A 71 -15.48 -3.76 -12.14
C MET A 71 -14.02 -3.44 -11.80
N GLY A 72 -13.31 -4.37 -11.15
CA GLY A 72 -11.91 -4.21 -10.76
C GLY A 72 -10.98 -4.03 -11.96
N ALA A 73 -9.74 -3.62 -11.71
CA ALA A 73 -8.74 -3.34 -12.77
C ALA A 73 -8.57 -4.51 -13.76
N GLY A 74 -8.62 -5.76 -13.28
CA GLY A 74 -8.59 -6.95 -14.13
C GLY A 74 -9.76 -7.05 -15.12
N GLY A 75 -10.96 -6.61 -14.71
CA GLY A 75 -12.12 -6.55 -15.59
C GLY A 75 -11.94 -5.52 -16.71
N TRP A 76 -11.41 -4.34 -16.41
CA TRP A 76 -11.09 -3.33 -17.43
C TRP A 76 -10.02 -3.80 -18.42
N ILE A 77 -9.00 -4.51 -17.94
CA ILE A 77 -7.96 -5.10 -18.80
C ILE A 77 -8.58 -6.13 -19.74
N SER A 78 -9.49 -6.98 -19.25
CA SER A 78 -10.17 -7.99 -20.07
C SER A 78 -11.07 -7.36 -21.15
N ILE A 79 -11.79 -6.29 -20.81
CA ILE A 79 -12.63 -5.53 -21.76
C ILE A 79 -11.75 -4.89 -22.83
N ALA A 80 -10.63 -4.25 -22.45
CA ALA A 80 -9.72 -3.64 -23.40
C ALA A 80 -9.11 -4.68 -24.36
N ALA A 81 -8.69 -5.84 -23.83
CA ALA A 81 -8.17 -6.93 -24.65
C ALA A 81 -9.23 -7.47 -25.64
N ALA A 82 -10.48 -7.67 -25.19
CA ALA A 82 -11.57 -8.11 -26.04
C ALA A 82 -11.88 -7.09 -27.16
N ALA A 83 -11.90 -5.80 -26.83
CA ALA A 83 -12.10 -4.74 -27.81
C ALA A 83 -11.01 -4.74 -28.89
N ILE A 84 -9.74 -4.91 -28.51
CA ILE A 84 -8.63 -5.02 -29.45
C ILE A 84 -8.79 -6.22 -30.38
N VAL A 85 -9.20 -7.38 -29.85
CA VAL A 85 -9.43 -8.59 -30.65
C VAL A 85 -10.59 -8.40 -31.63
N VAL A 86 -11.68 -7.75 -31.23
CA VAL A 86 -12.83 -7.49 -32.11
C VAL A 86 -12.46 -6.49 -33.22
N ILE A 87 -11.74 -5.42 -32.88
CA ILE A 87 -11.28 -4.42 -33.87
C ILE A 87 -10.26 -5.06 -34.82
N GLY A 88 -9.27 -5.79 -34.29
CA GLY A 88 -8.25 -6.47 -35.08
C GLY A 88 -8.83 -7.56 -35.97
N GLY A 89 -9.69 -8.42 -35.41
CA GLY A 89 -10.38 -9.49 -36.14
C GLY A 89 -11.37 -8.94 -37.18
N GLY A 90 -12.17 -7.94 -36.81
CA GLY A 90 -13.10 -7.27 -37.72
C GLY A 90 -12.38 -6.57 -38.88
N GLY A 91 -11.31 -5.82 -38.58
CA GLY A 91 -10.46 -5.17 -39.57
C GLY A 91 -9.79 -6.17 -40.52
N PHE A 92 -9.28 -7.29 -39.98
CA PHE A 92 -8.67 -8.36 -40.79
C PHE A 92 -9.69 -9.03 -41.73
N LEU A 93 -10.90 -9.34 -41.23
CA LEU A 93 -11.96 -9.96 -42.04
C LEU A 93 -12.45 -9.02 -43.15
N ILE A 94 -12.58 -7.71 -42.87
CA ILE A 94 -12.96 -6.70 -43.86
C ILE A 94 -11.85 -6.53 -44.91
N SER A 95 -10.58 -6.48 -44.49
CA SER A 95 -9.43 -6.42 -45.40
C SER A 95 -9.36 -7.64 -46.32
N ARG A 96 -9.68 -8.84 -45.80
CA ARG A 96 -9.74 -10.06 -46.58
C ARG A 96 -10.84 -10.04 -47.65
N ARG A 97 -12.00 -9.43 -47.38
CA ARG A 97 -13.08 -9.28 -48.36
C ARG A 97 -12.71 -8.33 -49.50
N LYS A 98 -12.10 -7.17 -49.19
CA LYS A 98 -11.68 -6.20 -50.23
C LYS A 98 -10.67 -6.78 -51.23
N LYS A 99 -9.79 -7.69 -50.80
CA LYS A 99 -8.80 -8.33 -51.69
C LYS A 99 -9.42 -9.34 -52.67
N SER A 100 -10.67 -9.74 -52.47
CA SER A 100 -11.44 -10.58 -53.39
C SER A 100 -12.20 -9.78 -54.44
N ASP A 101 -12.59 -8.53 -54.14
CA ASP A 101 -13.33 -7.65 -55.07
C ASP A 101 -12.42 -6.91 -56.07
N ASP A 102 -11.10 -6.85 -55.83
CA ASP A 102 -10.12 -6.09 -56.64
C ASP A 102 -9.43 -6.97 -57.71
N ARG A 103 -10.15 -7.98 -58.23
CA ARG A 103 -9.71 -8.88 -59.31
C ARG A 103 -10.72 -8.85 -60.46
N GLU A 104 -10.80 -7.70 -61.14
CA GLU A 104 -11.37 -7.55 -62.48
C GLU A 104 -10.42 -6.73 -63.35
#